data_AF-A0A0S4IXI7-F1
#
_entry.id   AF-A0A0S4IXI7-F1
#
_cell.length_a   1.000
_cell.length_b   1.000
_cell.length_c   1.000
_cell.angle_alpha   90.00
_cell.angle_beta   90.00
_cell.angle_gamma   90.00
#
_symmetry.space_group_name_H-M   'P 1'
#
loop_
_entity.id
_entity.type
_entity.pdbx_description
1 polymer ?
#
loop_
_entity_poly.entity_id
_entity_poly.type
_entity_poly.pdbx_seq_one_letter_code
_entity_poly.pdbx_strand_id
1 'polypeptide(L)'
;MRAFMYFKVGSIHNEGEIDAEEAKFIEDITVGPIIRVSEKKNRIINTSEFHSIDINSSYPSIYMSDFPIPMSKGIIYDELPERLIGKEEQISSYTHPETEKVIVYEKTIPMSLLFKKMTIALYNLKLQGNSLAKLCLNCLWGLMCAFNIRTEDLTQDILDNKRESIQRIHRDGEKVDMLYKDHYFKSNYARMKPFFLRRGRKNLNELINIIDSYPDTKPEIVRCHTDSVLTNCDVNYPPLKARISDKIGDYKIETKLEPNTNYMIMNKLFMKKV
;
A
#
# COMPACT_ATOMS: atom_id res chain seq x y z
N MET A 1 -4.74 13.67 8.39
CA MET A 1 -4.79 14.03 6.97
C MET A 1 -5.96 13.28 6.33
N ARG A 2 -7.09 13.97 6.09
CA ARG A 2 -8.27 13.37 5.47
C ARG A 2 -8.19 13.62 3.96
N ALA A 3 -7.58 12.70 3.22
CA ALA A 3 -7.69 12.70 1.77
C ALA A 3 -9.05 12.08 1.42
N PHE A 4 -10.02 12.93 1.08
CA PHE A 4 -11.26 12.49 0.46
C PHE A 4 -10.99 12.21 -1.02
N MET A 5 -11.41 11.05 -1.51
CA MET A 5 -11.26 10.66 -2.90
C MET A 5 -12.69 10.45 -3.41
N TYR A 6 -13.16 11.38 -4.24
CA TYR A 6 -14.52 11.39 -4.78
C TYR A 6 -14.54 10.71 -6.16
N PHE A 7 -15.64 10.02 -6.47
CA PHE A 7 -15.84 9.28 -7.72
C PHE A 7 -16.97 9.93 -8.54
N LYS A 8 -16.79 10.08 -9.86
CA LYS A 8 -17.81 10.53 -10.83
C LYS A 8 -17.70 9.67 -12.07
N VAL A 9 -18.86 9.29 -12.60
CA VAL A 9 -19.07 8.69 -13.92
C VAL A 9 -19.16 9.83 -14.96
N GLY A 10 -18.18 9.90 -15.85
CA GLY A 10 -18.14 10.78 -17.04
C GLY A 10 -17.94 9.94 -18.31
N SER A 11 -17.89 10.57 -19.48
CA SER A 11 -17.79 9.91 -20.79
C SER A 11 -16.35 9.72 -21.30
N ILE A 12 -16.11 8.54 -21.87
CA ILE A 12 -14.84 7.96 -22.33
C ILE A 12 -14.23 8.65 -23.55
N HIS A 13 -12.95 9.04 -23.46
CA HIS A 13 -11.96 8.80 -24.52
C HIS A 13 -10.56 8.56 -23.94
N ASN A 14 -10.15 7.28 -23.92
CA ASN A 14 -8.80 6.70 -24.09
C ASN A 14 -8.45 5.59 -23.09
N GLU A 15 -8.36 4.36 -23.60
CA GLU A 15 -7.68 3.18 -23.02
C GLU A 15 -6.14 3.32 -23.11
N GLY A 16 -5.62 4.55 -23.08
CA GLY A 16 -4.22 4.88 -23.39
C GLY A 16 -3.23 4.56 -22.28
N GLU A 17 -1.94 4.54 -22.65
CA GLU A 17 -0.81 4.43 -21.72
C GLU A 17 -0.88 5.48 -20.59
N ILE A 18 -0.24 5.19 -19.45
CA ILE A 18 -0.06 6.18 -18.37
C ILE A 18 0.99 7.19 -18.83
N ASP A 19 0.59 8.44 -19.04
CA ASP A 19 1.52 9.53 -19.38
C ASP A 19 2.35 10.00 -18.18
N ALA A 20 3.35 10.84 -18.44
CA ALA A 20 4.30 11.32 -17.43
C ALA A 20 3.63 12.11 -16.29
N GLU A 21 2.56 12.86 -16.58
CA GLU A 21 1.84 13.65 -15.57
C GLU A 21 1.04 12.74 -14.63
N GLU A 22 0.31 11.78 -15.19
CA GLU A 22 -0.43 10.78 -14.44
C GLU A 22 0.52 9.87 -13.64
N ALA A 23 1.65 9.48 -14.22
CA ALA A 23 2.66 8.68 -13.54
C ALA A 23 3.20 9.39 -12.30
N LYS A 24 3.54 10.68 -12.43
CA LYS A 24 4.00 11.52 -11.32
C LYS A 24 2.93 11.63 -10.24
N PHE A 25 1.67 11.86 -10.61
CA PHE A 25 0.58 11.89 -9.65
C PHE A 25 0.45 10.57 -8.86
N ILE A 26 0.42 9.43 -9.57
CA ILE A 26 0.32 8.11 -8.94
C ILE A 26 1.49 7.91 -7.98
N GLU A 27 2.69 8.31 -8.36
CA GLU A 27 3.86 8.28 -7.48
C GLU A 27 3.65 9.11 -6.21
N ASP A 28 3.28 10.39 -6.36
CA ASP A 28 3.13 11.36 -5.26
C ASP A 28 2.09 10.90 -4.23
N ILE A 29 0.99 10.28 -4.66
CA ILE A 29 -0.04 9.76 -3.73
C ILE A 29 0.27 8.37 -3.18
N THR A 30 1.26 7.66 -3.75
CA THR A 30 1.68 6.31 -3.32
C THR A 30 2.96 6.30 -2.51
N VAL A 31 3.46 7.47 -2.09
CA VAL A 31 4.74 7.61 -1.39
C VAL A 31 4.76 6.81 -0.09
N GLY A 32 5.82 6.00 0.03
CA GLY A 32 6.35 5.40 1.26
C GLY A 32 5.52 4.28 1.91
N PRO A 33 6.18 3.28 2.50
CA PRO A 33 5.53 2.44 3.50
C PRO A 33 5.08 3.30 4.69
N ILE A 34 4.00 2.92 5.38
CA ILE A 34 3.71 3.51 6.69
C ILE A 34 4.81 3.05 7.63
N ILE A 35 5.59 4.01 8.12
CA ILE A 35 6.62 3.80 9.13
C ILE A 35 6.27 4.66 10.34
N ARG A 36 5.96 4.00 11.45
CA ARG A 36 5.94 4.63 12.77
C ARG A 36 7.01 3.96 13.60
N VAL A 37 7.94 4.73 14.16
CA VAL A 37 9.01 4.22 15.01
C VAL A 37 9.02 5.06 16.28
N SER A 38 8.99 4.41 17.44
CA SER A 38 9.15 5.09 18.73
C SER A 38 10.51 5.79 18.76
N GLU A 39 10.53 7.09 19.13
CA GLU A 39 11.75 7.90 19.21
C GLU A 39 12.74 7.42 20.29
N LYS A 40 12.31 6.51 21.16
CA LYS A 40 13.08 5.95 22.28
C LYS A 40 14.10 4.88 21.83
N LYS A 41 14.94 5.21 20.83
CA LYS A 41 15.85 4.31 20.11
C LYS A 41 16.90 3.55 20.96
N ASN A 42 17.05 3.88 22.24
CA ASN A 42 18.11 3.35 23.12
C ASN A 42 17.62 2.75 24.45
N ARG A 43 16.34 2.39 24.59
CA ARG A 43 15.87 1.69 25.81
C ARG A 43 16.10 0.19 25.71
N ILE A 44 16.72 -0.38 26.74
CA ILE A 44 16.47 -1.78 27.13
C ILE A 44 15.00 -1.80 27.56
N ILE A 45 14.16 -2.51 26.82
CA ILE A 45 12.76 -2.60 27.17
C ILE A 45 12.63 -3.63 28.30
N ASN A 46 12.55 -3.12 29.52
CA ASN A 46 12.47 -3.88 30.78
C ASN A 46 11.02 -4.30 31.15
N THR A 47 10.08 -4.23 30.21
CA THR A 47 8.68 -4.60 30.43
C THR A 47 8.27 -5.78 29.55
N SER A 48 7.14 -6.39 29.93
CA SER A 48 6.41 -7.54 29.37
C SER A 48 6.61 -7.86 27.88
N GLU A 49 6.41 -9.15 27.56
CA GLU A 49 6.48 -9.76 26.24
C GLU A 49 6.00 -8.85 25.10
N PHE A 50 6.80 -8.73 24.04
CA PHE A 50 6.42 -8.01 22.81
C PHE A 50 5.93 -8.99 21.76
N HIS A 51 4.95 -8.55 20.98
CA HIS A 51 4.37 -9.31 19.89
C HIS A 51 4.55 -8.56 18.57
N SER A 52 5.03 -9.28 17.55
CA SER A 52 4.86 -8.87 16.15
C SER A 52 3.51 -9.39 15.68
N ILE A 53 2.62 -8.45 15.38
CA ILE A 53 1.28 -8.73 14.88
C ILE A 53 1.22 -8.28 13.42
N ASP A 54 0.98 -9.25 12.54
CA ASP A 54 0.95 -9.04 11.09
C ASP A 54 -0.48 -9.26 10.56
N ILE A 55 -0.84 -8.53 9.51
CA ILE A 55 -2.08 -8.81 8.77
C ILE A 55 -1.88 -10.09 7.96
N ASN A 56 -2.62 -11.14 8.29
CA ASN A 56 -2.52 -12.40 7.58
C ASN A 56 -2.94 -12.23 6.12
N SER A 57 -1.97 -12.39 5.23
CA SER A 57 -2.18 -12.33 3.78
C SER A 57 -2.80 -10.99 3.38
N SER A 58 -2.11 -9.91 3.76
CA SER A 58 -2.52 -8.51 3.53
C SER A 58 -2.98 -8.26 2.09
N TYR A 59 -2.15 -8.54 1.08
CA TYR A 59 -2.55 -8.34 -0.32
C TYR A 59 -3.76 -9.18 -0.77
N PRO A 60 -3.80 -10.51 -0.50
CA PRO A 60 -5.02 -11.32 -0.68
C PRO A 60 -6.28 -10.72 -0.04
N SER A 61 -6.18 -10.18 1.17
CA SER A 61 -7.33 -9.54 1.83
C SER A 61 -7.84 -8.30 1.09
N ILE A 62 -6.94 -7.58 0.41
CA ILE A 62 -7.29 -6.41 -0.39
C ILE A 62 -7.97 -6.85 -1.70
N TYR A 63 -7.47 -7.91 -2.36
CA TYR A 63 -8.07 -8.49 -3.57
C TYR A 63 -9.49 -8.99 -3.37
N MET A 64 -9.84 -9.39 -2.15
CA MET A 64 -11.17 -9.84 -1.80
C MET A 64 -12.14 -8.72 -1.43
N SER A 65 -11.66 -7.48 -1.34
CA SER A 65 -12.51 -6.35 -0.91
C SER A 65 -13.41 -5.85 -2.04
N ASP A 66 -14.60 -5.40 -1.68
CA ASP A 66 -15.52 -4.71 -2.60
C ASP A 66 -15.11 -3.25 -2.85
N PHE A 67 -13.85 -2.90 -2.55
CA PHE A 67 -13.36 -1.56 -2.76
C PHE A 67 -13.33 -1.26 -4.27
N PRO A 68 -14.02 -0.20 -4.73
CA PRO A 68 -14.08 0.13 -6.15
C PRO A 68 -12.71 0.58 -6.63
N ILE A 69 -12.22 -0.05 -7.70
CA ILE A 69 -10.99 0.34 -8.40
C ILE A 69 -11.32 0.86 -9.79
N PRO A 70 -10.57 1.86 -10.27
CA PRO A 70 -10.82 2.45 -11.56
C PRO A 70 -10.25 1.61 -12.70
N MET A 71 -11.00 1.53 -13.79
CA MET A 71 -10.60 0.79 -14.99
C MET A 71 -10.17 1.69 -16.16
N SER A 72 -10.44 3.00 -16.09
CA SER A 72 -10.12 3.97 -17.14
C SER A 72 -9.61 5.27 -16.52
N LYS A 73 -8.78 6.04 -17.24
CA LYS A 73 -8.36 7.40 -16.87
C LYS A 73 -9.60 8.30 -16.71
N GLY A 74 -9.52 9.33 -15.86
CA GLY A 74 -10.55 10.35 -15.78
C GLY A 74 -10.05 11.70 -15.25
N ILE A 75 -10.98 12.65 -15.06
CA ILE A 75 -10.69 14.09 -14.93
C ILE A 75 -10.34 14.50 -13.50
N ILE A 76 -9.57 15.58 -13.37
CA ILE A 76 -8.91 16.03 -12.15
C ILE A 76 -9.61 17.27 -11.51
N TYR A 77 -9.97 17.28 -10.21
CA TYR A 77 -10.53 18.45 -9.47
C TYR A 77 -10.07 18.54 -7.99
N ASP A 78 -9.50 19.64 -7.46
CA ASP A 78 -8.96 19.61 -6.08
C ASP A 78 -9.95 19.63 -4.92
N GLU A 79 -11.02 20.41 -5.02
CA GLU A 79 -12.11 20.36 -4.07
C GLU A 79 -13.42 20.29 -4.84
N LEU A 80 -14.29 19.36 -4.45
CA LEU A 80 -15.70 19.44 -4.83
C LEU A 80 -16.33 20.52 -3.95
N PRO A 81 -16.82 21.64 -4.51
CA PRO A 81 -17.56 22.64 -3.75
C PRO A 81 -18.61 21.96 -2.87
N GLU A 82 -18.71 22.31 -1.58
CA GLU A 82 -19.65 21.66 -0.65
C GLU A 82 -21.08 21.56 -1.20
N ARG A 83 -21.48 22.57 -2.00
CA ARG A 83 -22.77 22.63 -2.69
C ARG A 83 -23.03 21.48 -3.69
N LEU A 84 -21.99 20.76 -4.11
CA LEU A 84 -22.04 19.64 -5.05
C LEU A 84 -21.97 18.28 -4.34
N ILE A 85 -21.72 18.23 -3.02
CA ILE A 85 -21.75 16.99 -2.24
C ILE A 85 -23.19 16.44 -2.25
N GLY A 86 -23.38 15.22 -2.76
CA GLY A 86 -24.69 14.57 -2.88
C GLY A 86 -25.56 15.08 -4.04
N LYS A 87 -25.02 15.88 -4.98
CA LYS A 87 -25.72 16.36 -6.18
C LYS A 87 -25.06 15.86 -7.46
N GLU A 88 -25.08 14.54 -7.63
CA GLU A 88 -24.32 13.80 -8.64
C GLU A 88 -24.57 14.28 -10.09
N GLU A 89 -25.81 14.68 -10.40
CA GLU A 89 -26.18 15.19 -11.73
C GLU A 89 -25.57 16.57 -12.05
N GLN A 90 -25.37 17.45 -11.06
CA GLN A 90 -24.86 18.81 -11.27
C GLN A 90 -23.33 18.86 -11.40
N ILE A 91 -22.63 17.80 -11.00
CA ILE A 91 -21.18 17.67 -11.19
C ILE A 91 -20.88 17.41 -12.68
N SER A 92 -21.81 16.81 -13.43
CA SER A 92 -21.68 16.46 -14.86
C SER A 92 -21.25 17.65 -15.73
N SER A 93 -21.77 18.85 -15.44
CA SER A 93 -21.58 20.08 -16.20
C SER A 93 -20.69 21.13 -15.50
N TYR A 94 -19.97 20.74 -14.44
CA TYR A 94 -19.19 21.67 -13.64
C TYR A 94 -17.77 21.87 -14.20
N THR A 95 -17.46 23.11 -14.55
CA THR A 95 -16.12 23.57 -14.94
C THR A 95 -15.54 24.37 -13.76
N HIS A 96 -14.47 23.89 -13.13
CA HIS A 96 -13.85 24.59 -12.00
C HIS A 96 -13.03 25.79 -12.51
N PRO A 97 -13.17 27.00 -11.93
CA PRO A 97 -12.56 28.19 -12.51
C PRO A 97 -11.03 28.19 -12.49
N GLU A 98 -10.35 27.97 -11.37
CA GLU A 98 -8.88 28.06 -11.33
C GLU A 98 -8.30 27.13 -10.25
N THR A 99 -7.26 26.39 -10.63
CA THR A 99 -6.30 25.57 -9.84
C THR A 99 -6.74 24.35 -9.03
N GLU A 100 -5.85 23.34 -9.13
CA GLU A 100 -5.49 22.28 -8.17
C GLU A 100 -6.17 20.87 -8.42
N LYS A 101 -5.44 19.73 -8.19
CA LYS A 101 -5.61 18.39 -8.83
C LYS A 101 -6.10 17.12 -8.01
N VAL A 102 -7.33 16.58 -8.22
CA VAL A 102 -7.72 15.17 -7.81
C VAL A 102 -8.30 14.30 -8.93
N ILE A 103 -7.73 13.11 -9.19
CA ILE A 103 -8.23 12.15 -10.19
C ILE A 103 -9.60 11.55 -9.84
N VAL A 104 -10.54 11.68 -10.76
CA VAL A 104 -11.88 11.08 -10.74
C VAL A 104 -11.98 10.01 -11.82
N TYR A 105 -12.48 8.83 -11.47
CA TYR A 105 -12.49 7.66 -12.37
C TYR A 105 -13.91 7.19 -12.72
N GLU A 106 -14.16 6.93 -14.01
CA GLU A 106 -15.52 6.81 -14.59
C GLU A 106 -16.16 5.43 -14.45
N LYS A 107 -15.39 4.36 -14.63
CA LYS A 107 -15.84 2.98 -14.44
C LYS A 107 -15.03 2.38 -13.32
N THR A 108 -15.69 2.15 -12.20
CA THR A 108 -15.11 1.36 -11.12
C THR A 108 -15.67 -0.04 -11.12
N ILE A 109 -14.82 -1.00 -10.81
CA ILE A 109 -15.25 -2.36 -10.54
C ILE A 109 -14.78 -2.75 -9.14
N PRO A 110 -15.58 -3.51 -8.38
CA PRO A 110 -15.10 -4.08 -7.13
C PRO A 110 -13.87 -4.95 -7.38
N MET A 111 -12.80 -4.80 -6.60
CA MET A 111 -11.63 -5.71 -6.71
C MET A 111 -12.02 -7.18 -6.58
N SER A 112 -12.98 -7.46 -5.71
CA SER A 112 -13.56 -8.78 -5.50
C SER A 112 -14.11 -9.39 -6.80
N LEU A 113 -14.65 -8.58 -7.72
CA LEU A 113 -15.16 -9.07 -8.99
C LEU A 113 -14.05 -9.63 -9.88
N LEU A 114 -12.87 -9.01 -9.86
CA LEU A 114 -11.72 -9.47 -10.64
C LEU A 114 -10.96 -10.62 -9.96
N PHE A 115 -10.66 -10.48 -8.68
CA PHE A 115 -9.62 -11.28 -8.05
C PHE A 115 -10.11 -12.29 -7.02
N LYS A 116 -11.35 -12.21 -6.53
CA LYS A 116 -11.81 -13.01 -5.37
C LYS A 116 -11.70 -14.51 -5.63
N LYS A 117 -12.20 -15.00 -6.77
CA LYS A 117 -12.19 -16.44 -7.10
C LYS A 117 -10.75 -16.98 -7.18
N MET A 118 -9.88 -16.29 -7.91
CA MET A 118 -8.47 -16.65 -8.05
C MET A 118 -7.74 -16.59 -6.70
N THR A 119 -7.98 -15.53 -5.92
CA THR A 119 -7.34 -15.33 -4.61
C THR A 119 -7.72 -16.44 -3.64
N ILE A 120 -9.01 -16.82 -3.57
CA ILE A 120 -9.46 -17.92 -2.72
C ILE A 120 -8.81 -19.24 -3.14
N ALA A 121 -8.76 -19.54 -4.45
CA ALA A 121 -8.14 -20.75 -4.95
C ALA A 121 -6.66 -20.84 -4.58
N LEU A 122 -5.89 -19.78 -4.86
CA LEU A 122 -4.46 -19.72 -4.52
C LEU A 122 -4.21 -19.72 -3.00
N TYR A 123 -5.08 -19.07 -2.23
CA TYR A 123 -4.96 -19.04 -0.76
C TYR A 123 -5.17 -20.43 -0.16
N ASN A 124 -6.16 -21.18 -0.64
CA ASN A 124 -6.39 -22.55 -0.18
C ASN A 124 -5.20 -23.46 -0.50
N LEU A 125 -4.60 -23.32 -1.70
CA LEU A 125 -3.38 -24.06 -2.06
C LEU A 125 -2.18 -23.65 -1.17
N LYS A 126 -2.05 -22.36 -0.85
CA LYS A 126 -1.03 -21.87 0.09
C LYS A 126 -1.21 -22.52 1.47
N LEU A 127 -2.44 -22.62 1.98
CA LEU A 127 -2.72 -23.27 3.28
C LEU A 127 -2.34 -24.76 3.28
N GLN A 128 -2.37 -25.41 2.12
CA GLN A 128 -1.89 -26.79 1.93
C GLN A 128 -0.35 -26.89 1.80
N GLY A 129 0.39 -25.80 2.01
CA GLY A 129 1.85 -25.77 1.93
C GLY A 129 2.41 -25.56 0.53
N ASN A 130 1.57 -25.21 -0.47
CA ASN A 130 2.06 -24.98 -1.83
C ASN A 130 2.83 -23.65 -1.92
N SER A 131 4.16 -23.73 -2.06
CA SER A 131 5.06 -22.58 -2.15
C SER A 131 4.86 -21.75 -3.42
N LEU A 132 4.49 -22.37 -4.54
CA LEU A 132 4.20 -21.67 -5.80
C LEU A 132 2.93 -20.83 -5.68
N ALA A 133 1.89 -21.34 -5.01
CA ALA A 133 0.67 -20.55 -4.78
C ALA A 133 0.96 -19.30 -3.93
N LYS A 134 1.83 -19.42 -2.91
CA LYS A 134 2.32 -18.25 -2.14
C LYS A 134 3.07 -17.27 -3.04
N LEU A 135 3.94 -17.76 -3.91
CA LEU A 135 4.70 -16.92 -4.85
C LEU A 135 3.75 -16.17 -5.80
N CYS A 136 2.77 -16.85 -6.39
CA CYS A 136 1.77 -16.22 -7.27
C CYS A 136 1.01 -15.10 -6.57
N LEU A 137 0.56 -15.31 -5.32
CA LEU A 137 -0.13 -14.28 -4.54
C LEU A 137 0.77 -13.06 -4.26
N ASN A 138 2.06 -13.29 -3.99
CA ASN A 138 3.02 -12.20 -3.75
C ASN A 138 3.38 -11.45 -5.04
N CYS A 139 3.51 -12.16 -6.16
CA CYS A 139 3.88 -11.58 -7.46
C CYS A 139 2.75 -10.73 -8.07
N LEU A 140 1.48 -11.05 -7.80
CA LEU A 140 0.35 -10.34 -8.41
C LEU A 140 0.38 -8.83 -8.11
N TRP A 141 0.67 -8.46 -6.87
CA TRP A 141 0.86 -7.06 -6.47
C TRP A 141 2.01 -6.40 -7.23
N GLY A 142 3.17 -7.06 -7.23
CA GLY A 142 4.37 -6.56 -7.90
C GLY A 142 4.17 -6.35 -9.40
N LEU A 143 3.46 -7.26 -10.05
CA LEU A 143 3.17 -7.20 -11.48
C LEU A 143 2.28 -6.01 -11.84
N MET A 144 1.20 -5.78 -11.08
CA MET A 144 0.24 -4.70 -11.37
C MET A 144 0.84 -3.31 -11.16
N CYS A 145 1.81 -3.17 -10.25
CA CYS A 145 2.41 -1.90 -9.88
C CYS A 145 3.87 -1.78 -10.34
N ALA A 146 4.31 -2.64 -11.26
CA ALA A 146 5.71 -2.72 -11.67
C ALA A 146 6.15 -1.42 -12.38
N PHE A 147 7.25 -0.87 -11.89
CA PHE A 147 7.97 0.19 -12.57
C PHE A 147 8.67 -0.35 -13.82
N ASN A 148 8.75 0.47 -14.86
CA ASN A 148 9.51 0.15 -16.06
C ASN A 148 11.00 0.47 -15.85
N ILE A 149 11.64 -0.34 -15.02
CA ILE A 149 13.06 -0.20 -14.71
C ILE A 149 13.88 -0.86 -15.83
N ARG A 150 14.86 -0.12 -16.35
CA ARG A 150 15.94 -0.68 -17.18
C ARG A 150 17.24 -0.64 -16.40
N THR A 151 17.89 -1.79 -16.30
CA THR A 151 19.20 -1.93 -15.68
C THR A 151 20.27 -1.90 -16.77
N GLU A 152 21.18 -0.94 -16.71
CA GLU A 152 22.32 -0.81 -17.63
C GLU A 152 23.62 -0.66 -16.81
N ASP A 153 24.78 -0.94 -17.41
CA ASP A 153 26.07 -0.70 -16.76
C ASP A 153 26.34 0.81 -16.69
N LEU A 154 26.91 1.30 -15.58
CA LEU A 154 27.16 2.72 -15.36
C LEU A 154 28.26 3.22 -16.30
N THR A 155 27.88 3.92 -17.36
CA THR A 155 28.81 4.63 -18.26
C THR A 155 28.58 6.14 -18.22
N GLN A 156 29.63 6.91 -18.51
CA GLN A 156 29.56 8.38 -18.56
C GLN A 156 28.55 8.85 -19.63
N ASP A 157 28.46 8.13 -20.76
CA ASP A 157 27.52 8.41 -21.85
C ASP A 157 26.05 8.30 -21.44
N ILE A 158 25.70 7.40 -20.51
CA ILE A 158 24.33 7.26 -19.99
C ILE A 158 23.93 8.48 -19.15
N LEU A 159 24.85 8.97 -18.31
CA LEU A 159 24.63 10.15 -17.48
C LEU A 159 24.44 11.42 -18.32
N ASP A 160 25.13 11.50 -19.45
CA ASP A 160 25.17 12.69 -20.29
C ASP A 160 24.04 12.71 -21.33
N ASN A 161 23.68 11.56 -21.95
CA ASN A 161 22.71 11.53 -23.05
C ASN A 161 21.24 11.27 -22.65
N LYS A 162 20.96 10.69 -21.47
CA LYS A 162 19.59 10.29 -21.08
C LYS A 162 18.98 11.12 -19.95
N ARG A 163 19.72 12.09 -19.41
CA ARG A 163 19.39 12.86 -18.19
C ARG A 163 17.99 13.46 -18.20
N GLU A 164 17.53 13.98 -19.33
CA GLU A 164 16.22 14.62 -19.44
C GLU A 164 15.06 13.63 -19.38
N SER A 165 15.28 12.39 -19.83
CA SER A 165 14.27 11.32 -19.87
C SER A 165 14.18 10.49 -18.59
N ILE A 166 15.15 10.62 -17.68
CA ILE A 166 15.23 9.79 -16.45
C ILE A 166 14.58 10.52 -15.27
N GLN A 167 13.71 9.81 -14.54
CA GLN A 167 13.05 10.26 -13.32
C GLN A 167 13.79 9.82 -12.06
N ARG A 168 14.37 8.61 -12.05
CA ARG A 168 15.16 8.08 -10.94
C ARG A 168 16.31 7.20 -11.42
N ILE A 169 17.39 7.26 -10.65
CA ILE A 169 18.61 6.47 -10.81
C ILE A 169 18.86 5.78 -9.46
N HIS A 170 18.87 4.46 -9.44
CA HIS A 170 19.37 3.69 -8.31
C HIS A 170 20.66 2.99 -8.71
N ARG A 171 21.71 3.16 -7.92
CA ARG A 171 23.03 2.58 -8.19
C ARG A 171 23.22 1.35 -7.32
N ASP A 172 23.52 0.23 -7.96
CA ASP A 172 23.93 -1.01 -7.30
C ASP A 172 25.27 -1.45 -7.88
N GLY A 173 26.36 -1.07 -7.20
CA GLY A 173 27.72 -1.29 -7.67
C GLY A 173 28.02 -0.59 -9.01
N GLU A 174 28.30 -1.40 -10.03
CA GLU A 174 28.58 -0.97 -11.41
C GLU A 174 27.30 -0.83 -12.26
N LYS A 175 26.14 -1.22 -11.74
CA LYS A 175 24.87 -1.14 -12.46
C LYS A 175 24.03 0.04 -12.03
N VAL A 176 23.21 0.49 -12.96
CA VAL A 176 22.25 1.57 -12.78
C VAL A 176 20.86 1.12 -13.20
N ASP A 177 19.94 1.18 -12.25
CA ASP A 177 18.52 1.09 -12.53
C ASP A 177 18.00 2.48 -12.89
N MET A 178 17.52 2.60 -14.13
CA MET A 178 16.93 3.82 -14.67
C MET A 178 15.44 3.68 -14.85
N LEU A 179 14.73 4.73 -14.45
CA LEU A 179 13.29 4.85 -14.58
C LEU A 179 12.96 6.05 -15.47
N TYR A 180 12.22 5.84 -16.56
CA TYR A 180 11.97 6.87 -17.58
C TYR A 180 10.66 7.63 -17.33
N LYS A 181 10.65 8.93 -17.63
CA LYS A 181 9.50 9.83 -17.42
C LYS A 181 8.29 9.46 -18.27
N ASP A 182 8.50 9.13 -19.53
CA ASP A 182 7.41 8.95 -20.50
C ASP A 182 6.75 7.57 -20.39
N HIS A 183 7.39 6.61 -19.72
CA HIS A 183 6.92 5.22 -19.62
C HIS A 183 7.21 4.66 -18.23
N TYR A 184 6.79 5.37 -17.19
CA TYR A 184 7.19 5.12 -15.81
C TYR A 184 6.71 3.76 -15.25
N PHE A 185 5.54 3.29 -15.68
CA PHE A 185 4.97 2.00 -15.29
C PHE A 185 4.98 1.00 -16.45
N LYS A 186 5.11 -0.30 -16.15
CA LYS A 186 5.05 -1.36 -17.18
C LYS A 186 3.65 -1.59 -17.74
N SER A 187 2.61 -1.17 -17.02
CA SER A 187 1.22 -1.36 -17.45
C SER A 187 0.29 -0.30 -16.87
N ASN A 188 -0.85 -0.15 -17.54
CA ASN A 188 -1.95 0.72 -17.14
C ASN A 188 -2.62 0.30 -15.81
N TYR A 189 -2.36 -0.91 -15.32
CA TYR A 189 -2.85 -1.40 -14.03
C TYR A 189 -2.21 -0.69 -12.84
N ALA A 190 -1.11 0.06 -13.03
CA ALA A 190 -0.50 0.84 -11.97
C ALA A 190 -1.44 1.91 -11.39
N ARG A 191 -2.50 2.30 -12.13
CA ARG A 191 -3.63 3.12 -11.63
C ARG A 191 -4.29 2.54 -10.39
N MET A 192 -4.19 1.23 -10.16
CA MET A 192 -4.75 0.56 -8.98
C MET A 192 -3.85 0.72 -7.73
N LYS A 193 -2.55 1.05 -7.89
CA LYS A 193 -1.57 1.14 -6.80
C LYS A 193 -2.05 2.01 -5.62
N PRO A 194 -2.60 3.22 -5.82
CA PRO A 194 -3.09 4.04 -4.71
C PRO A 194 -4.22 3.40 -3.92
N PHE A 195 -5.09 2.66 -4.59
CA PHE A 195 -6.26 1.99 -4.02
C PHE A 195 -5.84 0.84 -3.11
N PHE A 196 -4.91 0.03 -3.60
CA PHE A 196 -4.29 -1.05 -2.84
C PHE A 196 -3.60 -0.52 -1.58
N LEU A 197 -2.75 0.50 -1.73
CA LEU A 197 -2.06 1.10 -0.58
C LEU A 197 -3.06 1.70 0.40
N ARG A 198 -4.07 2.43 -0.06
CA ARG A 198 -5.11 3.00 0.82
C ARG A 198 -5.81 1.90 1.63
N ARG A 199 -6.17 0.77 1.02
CA ARG A 199 -6.82 -0.33 1.74
C ARG A 199 -5.88 -1.00 2.73
N GLY A 200 -4.62 -1.28 2.35
CA GLY A 200 -3.62 -1.82 3.26
C GLY A 200 -3.38 -0.91 4.47
N ARG A 201 -3.23 0.40 4.23
CA ARG A 201 -3.09 1.44 5.26
C ARG A 201 -4.32 1.52 6.16
N LYS A 202 -5.54 1.35 5.61
CA LYS A 202 -6.77 1.27 6.41
C LYS A 202 -6.77 0.06 7.33
N ASN A 203 -6.43 -1.13 6.84
CA ASN A 203 -6.36 -2.35 7.66
C ASN A 203 -5.33 -2.20 8.80
N LEU A 204 -4.18 -1.61 8.50
CA LEU A 204 -3.15 -1.32 9.52
C LEU A 204 -3.63 -0.32 10.56
N ASN A 205 -4.32 0.75 10.14
CA ASN A 205 -4.92 1.71 11.07
C ASN A 205 -6.02 1.08 11.94
N GLU A 206 -6.79 0.13 11.42
CA GLU A 206 -7.77 -0.63 12.22
C GLU A 206 -7.07 -1.41 13.35
N LEU A 207 -5.93 -2.06 13.06
CA LEU A 207 -5.10 -2.73 14.10
C LEU A 207 -4.57 -1.73 15.13
N ILE A 208 -4.04 -0.60 14.67
CA ILE A 208 -3.54 0.46 15.57
C ILE A 208 -4.65 0.99 16.46
N ASN A 209 -5.85 1.21 15.93
CA ASN A 209 -6.99 1.69 16.70
C ASN A 209 -7.44 0.66 17.77
N ILE A 210 -7.38 -0.64 17.46
CA ILE A 210 -7.65 -1.70 18.44
C ILE A 210 -6.61 -1.66 19.57
N ILE A 211 -5.32 -1.50 19.24
CA ILE A 211 -4.27 -1.40 20.26
C ILE A 211 -4.43 -0.12 21.10
N ASP A 212 -4.72 1.00 20.44
CA ASP A 212 -4.90 2.30 21.07
C ASP A 212 -6.17 2.37 21.95
N SER A 213 -7.13 1.46 21.78
CA SER A 213 -8.36 1.37 22.61
C SER A 213 -8.19 0.52 23.88
N TYR A 214 -7.00 -0.04 24.12
CA TYR A 214 -6.73 -0.87 25.29
C TYR A 214 -6.92 -0.05 26.59
N PRO A 215 -7.62 -0.59 27.60
CA PRO A 215 -7.95 0.13 28.83
C PRO A 215 -6.73 0.37 29.73
N ASP A 216 -6.84 1.36 30.61
CA ASP A 216 -5.92 1.69 31.72
C ASP A 216 -4.53 2.20 31.31
N THR A 217 -3.76 1.40 30.58
CA THR A 217 -2.42 1.76 30.12
C THR A 217 -2.32 1.52 28.63
N LYS A 218 -2.16 2.60 27.86
CA LYS A 218 -2.02 2.52 26.42
C LYS A 218 -0.75 1.71 26.09
N PRO A 219 -0.88 0.56 25.39
CA PRO A 219 0.27 -0.22 24.96
C PRO A 219 1.20 0.63 24.10
N GLU A 220 2.49 0.36 24.22
CA GLU A 220 3.48 0.98 23.35
C GLU A 220 3.47 0.28 21.99
N ILE A 221 3.29 1.09 20.93
CA ILE A 221 3.59 0.68 19.57
C ILE A 221 5.02 1.12 19.27
N VAL A 222 5.92 0.15 19.27
CA VAL A 222 7.37 0.37 19.12
C VAL A 222 7.71 0.62 17.65
N ARG A 223 7.10 -0.14 16.76
CA ARG A 223 7.32 -0.06 15.32
C ARG A 223 6.05 -0.46 14.55
N CYS A 224 5.84 0.20 13.43
CA CYS A 224 4.83 -0.14 12.43
C CYS A 224 5.51 -0.11 11.06
N HIS A 225 5.37 -1.17 10.27
CA HIS A 225 5.97 -1.27 8.94
C HIS A 225 5.13 -2.10 7.98
N THR A 226 4.61 -1.46 6.92
CA THR A 226 3.82 -2.05 5.81
C THR A 226 2.51 -2.71 6.26
N ASP A 227 2.58 -3.87 6.90
CA ASP A 227 1.48 -4.71 7.36
C ASP A 227 1.72 -5.33 8.75
N SER A 228 2.80 -4.93 9.43
CA SER A 228 3.19 -5.43 10.75
C SER A 228 3.24 -4.32 11.80
N VAL A 229 2.84 -4.66 13.02
CA VAL A 229 2.94 -3.81 14.21
C VAL A 229 3.67 -4.57 15.31
N LEU A 230 4.69 -3.93 15.88
CA LEU A 230 5.40 -4.40 17.07
C LEU A 230 4.88 -3.65 18.30
N THR A 231 4.30 -4.39 19.24
CA THR A 231 3.66 -3.82 20.44
C THR A 231 3.76 -4.74 21.64
N ASN A 232 3.61 -4.19 22.86
CA ASN A 232 3.42 -4.94 24.10
C ASN A 232 1.93 -5.09 24.49
N CYS A 233 1.01 -4.85 23.56
CA CYS A 233 -0.41 -5.09 23.78
C CYS A 233 -0.65 -6.57 24.11
N ASP A 234 -1.43 -6.86 25.15
CA ASP A 234 -1.83 -8.23 25.48
C ASP A 234 -2.68 -8.80 24.34
N VAL A 235 -2.19 -9.87 23.72
CA VAL A 235 -2.87 -10.57 22.62
C VAL A 235 -4.21 -11.19 23.04
N ASN A 236 -4.45 -11.35 24.34
CA ASN A 236 -5.74 -11.78 24.88
C ASN A 236 -6.76 -10.66 25.05
N TYR A 237 -6.39 -9.39 24.79
CA TYR A 237 -7.31 -8.27 24.77
C TYR A 237 -8.50 -8.58 23.86
N PRO A 238 -9.76 -8.59 24.35
CA PRO A 238 -10.87 -9.17 23.61
C PRO A 238 -11.06 -8.64 22.17
N PRO A 239 -10.97 -7.32 21.91
CA PRO A 239 -11.04 -6.79 20.54
C PRO A 239 -9.91 -7.27 19.61
N LEU A 240 -8.70 -7.46 20.14
CA LEU A 240 -7.58 -7.99 19.39
C LEU A 240 -7.71 -9.51 19.18
N LYS A 241 -8.02 -10.25 20.26
CA LYS A 241 -8.20 -11.70 20.25
C LYS A 241 -9.28 -12.15 19.26
N ALA A 242 -10.38 -11.41 19.15
CA ALA A 242 -11.48 -11.69 18.22
C ALA A 242 -11.05 -11.63 16.73
N ARG A 243 -9.92 -11.01 16.44
CA ARG A 243 -9.37 -10.82 15.09
C ARG A 243 -8.11 -11.66 14.84
N ILE A 244 -7.65 -12.47 15.79
CA ILE A 244 -6.48 -13.34 15.60
C ILE A 244 -6.94 -14.70 15.05
N SER A 245 -6.59 -15.01 13.80
CA SER A 245 -6.89 -16.31 13.17
C SER A 245 -6.11 -16.54 11.85
N ASP A 246 -6.21 -17.76 11.30
CA ASP A 246 -5.68 -18.09 9.97
C ASP A 246 -6.58 -17.65 8.80
N LYS A 247 -7.67 -16.93 9.08
CA LYS A 247 -8.51 -16.35 8.03
C LYS A 247 -7.77 -15.22 7.33
N ILE A 248 -8.07 -15.06 6.05
CA ILE A 248 -7.53 -13.98 5.22
C ILE A 248 -7.98 -12.61 5.75
N GLY A 249 -7.03 -11.70 5.97
CA GLY A 249 -7.31 -10.35 6.48
C GLY A 249 -7.49 -10.24 8.00
N ASP A 250 -7.47 -11.35 8.72
CA ASP A 250 -7.31 -11.36 10.18
C ASP A 250 -5.84 -11.12 10.58
N TYR A 251 -5.57 -11.02 11.87
CA TYR A 251 -4.23 -10.81 12.40
C TYR A 251 -3.57 -12.13 12.78
N LYS A 252 -2.25 -12.19 12.63
CA LYS A 252 -1.43 -13.33 13.02
C LYS A 252 -0.26 -12.85 13.88
N ILE A 253 0.02 -13.60 14.94
CA ILE A 253 1.21 -13.37 15.77
C ILE A 253 2.38 -14.09 15.09
N GLU A 254 3.37 -13.35 14.62
CA GLU A 254 4.53 -13.89 13.89
C GLU A 254 5.72 -14.16 14.80
N THR A 255 5.93 -13.31 15.81
CA THR A 255 7.06 -13.43 16.73
C THR A 255 6.63 -13.03 18.13
N LYS A 256 6.97 -13.87 19.10
CA LYS A 256 6.99 -13.51 20.52
C LYS A 256 8.43 -13.16 20.88
N LEU A 257 8.63 -11.96 21.40
CA LEU A 257 9.94 -11.46 21.79
C LEU A 257 10.06 -11.53 23.31
N GLU A 258 11.08 -12.25 23.77
CA GLU A 258 11.36 -12.42 25.19
C GLU A 258 11.73 -11.07 25.85
N PRO A 259 11.42 -10.90 27.15
CA PRO A 259 11.86 -9.75 27.93
C PRO A 259 13.37 -9.51 27.81
N ASN A 260 13.82 -8.26 27.89
CA ASN A 260 15.22 -7.84 27.78
C ASN A 260 15.86 -7.96 26.39
N THR A 261 15.07 -8.16 25.33
CA THR A 261 15.59 -8.13 23.94
C THR A 261 16.03 -6.71 23.56
N ASN A 262 17.28 -6.56 23.12
CA ASN A 262 17.83 -5.25 22.73
C ASN A 262 17.14 -4.71 21.46
N TYR A 263 16.72 -3.44 21.49
CA TYR A 263 16.06 -2.72 20.40
C TYR A 263 16.83 -2.78 19.06
N MET A 264 18.16 -2.77 19.09
CA MET A 264 18.99 -2.92 17.88
C MET A 264 18.87 -4.31 17.24
N ILE A 265 18.68 -5.36 18.05
CA ILE A 265 18.45 -6.73 17.57
C ILE A 265 17.05 -6.82 16.96
N MET A 266 16.06 -6.16 17.57
CA MET A 266 14.68 -6.10 17.05
C MET A 266 14.63 -5.45 15.66
N ASN A 267 15.32 -4.32 15.45
CA ASN A 267 15.38 -3.69 14.14
C ASN A 267 16.06 -4.57 13.09
N LYS A 268 17.12 -5.31 13.43
CA LYS A 268 17.78 -6.24 12.50
C LYS A 268 16.90 -7.45 12.15
N LEU A 269 16.15 -8.00 13.11
CA LEU A 269 15.20 -9.10 12.86
C LEU A 269 14.04 -8.66 11.96
N PHE A 270 13.55 -7.43 12.13
CA PHE A 270 12.54 -6.84 11.25
C PHE A 270 13.07 -6.46 9.85
N MET A 271 14.35 -6.09 9.72
CA MET A 271 14.96 -5.75 8.41
C MET A 271 15.42 -6.96 7.59
N LYS A 272 15.66 -8.12 8.21
CA LYS A 272 16.06 -9.36 7.50
C LYS A 272 14.95 -10.03 6.70
N LYS A 273 13.72 -9.51 6.72
CA LYS A 273 12.54 -10.08 6.02
C LYS A 273 12.20 -9.37 4.70
N VAL A 274 13.10 -8.54 4.14
CA VAL A 274 12.95 -7.94 2.80
C VAL A 274 13.66 -8.80 1.76
#